data_AF-A0A2S8GQZ3-F1
#
_entry.id   AF-A0A2S8GQZ3-F1
#
_cell.length_a   1.000
_cell.length_b   1.000
_cell.length_c   1.000
_cell.angle_alpha   90.00
_cell.angle_beta   90.00
_cell.angle_gamma   90.00
#
_symmetry.space_group_name_H-M   'P 1'
#
loop_
_entity.id
_entity.type
_entity.pdbx_description
1 polymer ?
#
loop_
_entity_poly.entity_id
_entity_poly.type
_entity_poly.pdbx_seq_one_letter_code
_entity_poly.pdbx_strand_id
1 'polypeptide(L)'
;MAAKAASLDGIDWNRIREASVEAAMEIEELGRLMETGTDSDIEFGRLCELLIKYGETDKATALLIANVDEGEDNFKRFQSMLAKPEAAYRAGVASFENQFSSKLKPVRKARFLSVVYQCDPPTRFGEEVQITYDADGQMLADAYDPSSSHAVSLRLSGGVWLEA
;
A
#
# COMPACT_ATOMS: atom_id res chain seq x y z
N MET A 1 -11.09 5.29 11.54
CA MET A 1 -10.75 3.86 11.71
C MET A 1 -9.46 3.64 10.95
N ALA A 2 -8.37 3.35 11.66
CA ALA A 2 -7.08 3.07 11.04
C ALA A 2 -7.20 1.80 10.20
N ALA A 3 -6.87 1.88 8.92
CA ALA A 3 -6.69 0.69 8.09
C ALA A 3 -5.72 -0.23 8.83
N LYS A 4 -6.06 -1.51 8.99
CA LYS A 4 -5.19 -2.50 9.64
C LYS A 4 -3.80 -2.37 9.02
N ALA A 5 -2.85 -1.85 9.81
CA ALA A 5 -1.45 -1.77 9.43
C ALA A 5 -1.03 -3.18 9.02
N ALA A 6 -0.40 -3.28 7.85
CA ALA A 6 -0.16 -4.54 7.16
C ALA A 6 0.47 -5.60 8.09
N SER A 7 -0.05 -6.85 8.05
CA SER A 7 0.44 -7.95 8.91
C SER A 7 1.62 -8.69 8.28
N LEU A 8 2.34 -9.44 9.12
CA LEU A 8 3.37 -10.38 8.68
C LEU A 8 2.79 -11.68 8.09
N ASP A 9 1.48 -11.78 7.86
CA ASP A 9 0.87 -12.97 7.27
C ASP A 9 1.42 -13.25 5.87
N GLY A 10 1.63 -14.53 5.57
CA GLY A 10 2.10 -14.96 4.24
C GLY A 10 3.61 -14.92 4.02
N ILE A 11 4.43 -14.57 5.02
CA ILE A 11 5.88 -14.77 4.93
C ILE A 11 6.28 -16.24 5.13
N ASP A 12 7.39 -16.64 4.52
CA ASP A 12 7.96 -17.98 4.65
C ASP A 12 8.80 -18.10 5.94
N TRP A 13 8.11 -18.29 7.06
CA TRP A 13 8.73 -18.49 8.36
C TRP A 13 9.68 -19.68 8.41
N ASN A 14 9.43 -20.73 7.62
CA ASN A 14 10.28 -21.91 7.59
C ASN A 14 11.64 -21.56 7.02
N ARG A 15 11.67 -20.91 5.84
CA ARG A 15 12.91 -20.43 5.22
C ARG A 15 13.69 -19.49 6.14
N ILE A 16 13.00 -18.54 6.78
CA ILE A 16 13.66 -17.60 7.70
C ILE A 16 14.28 -18.35 8.88
N ARG A 17 13.54 -19.25 9.53
CA ARG A 17 14.02 -20.02 10.69
C ARG A 17 15.16 -20.97 10.33
N GLU A 18 15.10 -21.59 9.15
CA GLU A 18 16.18 -22.43 8.62
C GLU A 18 17.46 -21.62 8.38
N ALA A 19 17.33 -20.37 7.92
CA ALA A 19 18.47 -19.49 7.70
C ALA A 19 19.02 -18.86 8.99
N SER A 20 18.15 -18.44 9.91
CA SER A 20 18.50 -17.93 11.25
C SER A 20 17.28 -17.88 12.17
N VAL A 21 17.35 -18.62 13.27
CA VAL A 21 16.32 -18.61 14.32
C VAL A 21 16.26 -17.24 15.00
N GLU A 22 17.41 -16.62 15.24
CA GLU A 22 17.51 -15.29 15.86
C GLU A 22 16.81 -14.24 15.00
N ALA A 23 16.99 -14.28 13.68
CA ALA A 23 16.31 -13.37 12.79
C ALA A 23 14.80 -13.59 12.77
N ALA A 24 14.34 -14.85 12.81
CA ALA A 24 12.91 -15.13 12.91
C ALA A 24 12.31 -14.54 14.19
N MET A 25 12.99 -14.68 15.33
CA MET A 25 12.56 -14.09 16.60
C MET A 25 12.57 -12.56 16.57
N GLU A 26 13.60 -11.96 15.95
CA GLU A 26 13.69 -10.50 15.80
C GLU A 26 12.55 -9.97 14.91
N ILE A 27 12.26 -10.63 13.78
CA ILE A 27 11.14 -10.26 12.89
C ILE A 27 9.79 -10.39 13.62
N GLU A 28 9.60 -11.46 14.40
CA GLU A 28 8.36 -11.69 15.16
C GLU A 28 8.14 -10.59 16.21
N GLU A 29 9.17 -10.21 16.96
CA GLU A 29 9.06 -9.14 17.96
C GLU A 29 8.84 -7.77 17.32
N LEU A 30 9.58 -7.43 16.27
CA LEU A 30 9.39 -6.16 15.56
C LEU A 30 8.01 -6.08 14.90
N GLY A 31 7.51 -7.20 14.35
CA GLY A 31 6.15 -7.29 13.81
C GLY A 31 5.09 -7.04 14.88
N ARG A 32 5.28 -7.62 16.07
CA ARG A 32 4.38 -7.39 17.21
C ARG A 32 4.37 -5.92 17.64
N LEU A 33 5.53 -5.26 17.71
CA LEU A 33 5.62 -3.83 18.05
C LEU A 33 4.87 -2.97 17.04
N MET A 34 5.02 -3.25 15.74
CA MET A 34 4.30 -2.59 14.65
C MET A 34 2.79 -2.80 14.74
N GLU A 35 2.33 -4.03 14.99
CA GLU A 35 0.90 -4.34 15.13
C GLU A 35 0.27 -3.60 16.33
N THR A 36 1.04 -3.37 17.39
CA THR A 36 0.59 -2.58 18.55
C THR A 36 0.81 -1.07 18.39
N GLY A 37 1.46 -0.62 17.31
CA GLY A 37 1.80 0.78 17.07
C GLY A 37 2.78 1.36 18.11
N THR A 38 3.67 0.51 18.65
CA THR A 38 4.67 0.90 19.66
C THR A 38 6.09 0.82 19.11
N ASP A 39 6.24 0.50 17.84
CA ASP A 39 7.51 0.56 17.12
C ASP A 39 7.96 2.00 16.89
N SER A 40 9.26 2.17 16.80
CA SER A 40 9.92 3.39 16.31
C SER A 40 10.30 3.26 14.84
N ASP A 41 10.56 4.38 14.17
CA ASP A 41 11.03 4.39 12.78
C ASP A 41 12.28 3.51 12.56
N ILE A 42 13.15 3.41 13.56
CA ILE A 42 14.35 2.57 13.52
C ILE A 42 13.96 1.09 13.52
N GLU A 43 13.04 0.69 14.39
CA GLU A 43 12.54 -0.69 14.51
C GLU A 43 11.77 -1.11 13.25
N PHE A 44 10.92 -0.23 12.73
CA PHE A 44 10.22 -0.47 11.47
C PHE A 44 11.17 -0.61 10.28
N GLY A 45 12.18 0.26 10.20
CA GLY A 45 13.23 0.17 9.19
C GLY A 45 14.01 -1.15 9.30
N ARG A 46 14.34 -1.58 10.52
CA ARG A 46 15.01 -2.85 10.79
C ARG A 46 14.17 -4.06 10.38
N LEU A 47 12.87 -4.04 10.65
CA LEU A 47 11.93 -5.08 10.21
C LEU A 47 11.97 -5.23 8.68
N CYS A 48 11.85 -4.12 7.95
CA CYS A 48 11.89 -4.13 6.49
C CYS A 48 13.23 -4.69 5.96
N GLU A 49 14.36 -4.31 6.56
CA GLU A 49 15.68 -4.84 6.16
C GLU A 49 15.81 -6.35 6.38
N LEU A 50 15.31 -6.85 7.50
CA LEU A 50 15.34 -8.29 7.79
C LEU A 50 14.48 -9.06 6.80
N LEU A 51 13.26 -8.59 6.53
CA LEU A 51 12.39 -9.19 5.52
C LEU A 51 13.09 -9.23 4.15
N ILE A 52 13.69 -8.13 3.71
CA ILE A 52 14.45 -8.09 2.45
C ILE A 52 15.61 -9.09 2.46
N LYS A 53 16.40 -9.10 3.54
CA LYS A 53 17.57 -9.96 3.68
C LYS A 53 17.22 -11.45 3.55
N TYR A 54 16.06 -11.84 4.07
CA TYR A 54 15.59 -13.23 4.01
C TYR A 54 14.62 -13.50 2.85
N GLY A 55 14.54 -12.59 1.88
CA GLY A 55 13.84 -12.81 0.61
C GLY A 55 12.32 -12.57 0.67
N GLU A 56 11.84 -11.81 1.66
CA GLU A 56 10.46 -11.32 1.81
C GLU A 56 10.32 -9.88 1.28
N THR A 57 10.89 -9.61 0.11
CA THR A 57 10.96 -8.26 -0.48
C THR A 57 9.57 -7.68 -0.78
N ASP A 58 8.65 -8.52 -1.26
CA ASP A 58 7.28 -8.09 -1.58
C ASP A 58 6.52 -7.71 -0.31
N LYS A 59 6.67 -8.48 0.78
CA LYS A 59 6.10 -8.14 2.08
C LYS A 59 6.69 -6.83 2.62
N ALA A 60 8.01 -6.68 2.60
CA ALA A 60 8.66 -5.43 3.03
C ALA A 60 8.14 -4.22 2.23
N THR A 61 7.93 -4.40 0.92
CA THR A 61 7.39 -3.34 0.05
C THR A 61 5.94 -2.99 0.44
N ALA A 62 5.09 -3.99 0.71
CA ALA A 62 3.72 -3.75 1.16
C ALA A 62 3.67 -3.02 2.50
N LEU A 63 4.52 -3.41 3.47
CA LEU A 63 4.65 -2.72 4.76
C LEU A 63 5.05 -1.26 4.57
N LEU A 64 6.06 -0.99 3.73
CA LEU A 64 6.52 0.36 3.45
C LEU A 64 5.39 1.21 2.84
N ILE A 65 4.70 0.73 1.81
CA ILE A 65 3.58 1.46 1.19
C ILE A 65 2.49 1.79 2.22
N ALA A 66 2.21 0.87 3.14
CA ALA A 66 1.15 1.05 4.12
C ALA A 66 1.48 2.07 5.22
N ASN A 67 2.77 2.22 5.58
CA ASN A 67 3.18 2.90 6.81
C ASN A 67 4.14 4.07 6.62
N VAL A 68 4.83 4.23 5.48
CA VAL A 68 5.76 5.35 5.29
C VAL A 68 5.09 6.55 4.63
N ASP A 69 5.45 7.74 5.10
CA ASP A 69 5.08 9.00 4.45
C ASP A 69 6.25 9.58 3.63
N GLU A 70 5.90 10.34 2.59
CA GLU A 70 6.89 11.02 1.76
C GLU A 70 7.70 12.04 2.57
N GLY A 71 9.02 11.89 2.55
CA GLY A 71 9.96 12.79 3.25
C GLY A 71 10.53 12.22 4.54
N GLU A 72 9.96 11.13 5.06
CA GLU A 72 10.49 10.38 6.20
C GLU A 72 11.79 9.65 5.83
N ASP A 73 12.58 9.32 6.85
CA ASP A 73 13.89 8.70 6.63
C ASP A 73 13.78 7.27 6.08
N ASN A 74 12.75 6.52 6.49
CA ASN A 74 12.47 5.21 5.90
C ASN A 74 12.05 5.32 4.42
N PHE A 75 11.26 6.33 4.05
CA PHE A 75 10.95 6.59 2.64
C PHE A 75 12.22 6.82 1.81
N LYS A 76 13.16 7.64 2.30
CA LYS A 76 14.45 7.88 1.63
C LYS A 76 15.30 6.62 1.58
N ARG A 77 15.38 5.88 2.69
CA ARG A 77 16.18 4.65 2.82
C ARG A 77 15.75 3.57 1.81
N PHE A 78 14.45 3.43 1.57
CA PHE A 78 13.88 2.40 0.70
C PHE A 78 13.37 2.93 -0.65
N GLN A 79 13.75 4.14 -1.06
CA GLN A 79 13.23 4.80 -2.26
C GLN A 79 13.36 3.95 -3.53
N SER A 80 14.47 3.22 -3.69
CA SER A 80 14.71 2.35 -4.85
C SER A 80 13.69 1.21 -4.95
N MET A 81 13.21 0.69 -3.82
CA MET A 81 12.18 -0.34 -3.78
C MET A 81 10.79 0.21 -4.08
N LEU A 82 10.53 1.44 -3.64
CA LEU A 82 9.25 2.12 -3.83
C LEU A 82 9.04 2.62 -5.27
N ALA A 83 10.10 2.75 -6.06
CA ALA A 83 10.03 3.22 -7.44
C ALA A 83 9.11 2.36 -8.35
N LYS A 84 9.14 1.03 -8.20
CA LYS A 84 8.29 0.12 -8.98
C LYS A 84 6.81 0.23 -8.60
N PRO A 85 6.41 0.14 -7.32
CA PRO A 85 5.04 0.43 -6.88
C PRO A 85 4.55 1.83 -7.27
N GLU A 86 5.41 2.85 -7.22
CA GLU A 86 5.05 4.21 -7.62
C GLU A 86 4.77 4.32 -9.13
N ALA A 87 5.58 3.65 -9.95
CA ALA A 87 5.34 3.56 -11.39
C ALA A 87 4.05 2.78 -11.70
N ALA A 88 3.81 1.66 -11.00
CA ALA A 88 2.58 0.87 -11.13
C ALA A 88 1.35 1.68 -10.71
N TYR A 89 1.46 2.46 -9.63
CA TYR A 89 0.40 3.34 -9.16
C TYR A 89 0.03 4.38 -10.23
N ARG A 90 1.02 5.08 -10.80
CA ARG A 90 0.79 6.03 -11.89
C ARG A 90 0.14 5.37 -13.11
N ALA A 91 0.56 4.17 -13.47
CA ALA A 91 -0.04 3.41 -14.56
C ALA A 91 -1.50 3.02 -14.26
N GLY A 92 -1.80 2.62 -13.02
CA GLY A 92 -3.16 2.31 -12.57
C GLY A 92 -4.08 3.53 -12.59
N VAL A 93 -3.60 4.68 -12.13
CA VAL A 93 -4.31 5.98 -12.23
C VAL A 93 -4.60 6.32 -13.69
N ALA A 94 -3.60 6.24 -14.58
CA ALA A 94 -3.78 6.50 -16.00
C ALA A 94 -4.75 5.50 -16.67
N SER A 95 -4.71 4.23 -16.26
CA SER A 95 -5.66 3.22 -16.73
C SER A 95 -7.09 3.55 -16.29
N PHE A 96 -7.27 3.99 -15.04
CA PHE A 96 -8.57 4.43 -14.53
C PHE A 96 -9.13 5.57 -15.38
N GLU A 97 -8.30 6.60 -15.63
CA GLU A 97 -8.72 7.75 -16.43
C GLU A 97 -9.18 7.35 -17.83
N ASN A 98 -8.43 6.45 -18.46
CA ASN A 98 -8.74 5.98 -19.81
C ASN A 98 -9.98 5.10 -19.84
N GLN A 99 -10.12 4.17 -18.89
CA GLN A 99 -11.22 3.21 -18.86
C GLN A 99 -12.56 3.90 -18.59
N PHE A 100 -12.59 4.88 -17.69
CA PHE A 100 -13.82 5.57 -17.31
C PHE A 100 -13.98 6.95 -17.97
N SER A 101 -13.08 7.31 -18.89
CA SER A 101 -13.10 8.58 -19.62
C SER A 101 -13.23 9.80 -18.68
N SER A 102 -12.53 9.76 -17.55
CA SER A 102 -12.58 10.77 -16.49
C SER A 102 -11.17 11.20 -16.09
N LYS A 103 -10.92 12.49 -16.01
CA LYS A 103 -9.65 13.02 -15.51
C LYS A 103 -9.65 13.07 -14.00
N LEU A 104 -8.55 12.65 -13.40
CA LEU A 104 -8.38 12.57 -11.95
C LEU A 104 -7.55 13.76 -11.46
N LYS A 105 -8.21 14.67 -10.73
CA LYS A 105 -7.55 15.80 -10.08
C LYS A 105 -7.30 15.46 -8.61
N PRO A 106 -6.06 15.42 -8.12
CA PRO A 106 -5.80 15.09 -6.73
C PRO A 106 -6.37 16.19 -5.82
N VAL A 107 -7.21 15.78 -4.86
CA VAL A 107 -7.85 16.69 -3.90
C VAL A 107 -7.19 16.57 -2.53
N ARG A 108 -6.90 15.34 -2.12
CA ARG A 108 -6.31 15.06 -0.81
C ARG A 108 -5.37 13.87 -0.89
N LYS A 109 -4.16 14.05 -0.37
CA LYS A 109 -3.22 12.95 -0.14
C LYS A 109 -3.44 12.40 1.27
N ALA A 110 -3.75 11.12 1.37
CA ALA A 110 -3.97 10.46 2.66
C ALA A 110 -2.67 9.89 3.23
N ARG A 111 -1.85 9.27 2.38
CA ARG A 111 -0.52 8.67 2.68
C ARG A 111 0.24 8.45 1.38
N PHE A 112 1.45 7.91 1.43
CA PHE A 112 2.17 7.46 0.24
C PHE A 112 1.31 6.46 -0.58
N LEU A 113 1.21 6.69 -1.90
CA LEU A 113 0.37 5.90 -2.82
C LEU A 113 -1.10 5.70 -2.37
N SER A 114 -1.65 6.66 -1.63
CA SER A 114 -3.07 6.72 -1.28
C SER A 114 -3.56 8.14 -1.45
N VAL A 115 -4.26 8.39 -2.56
CA VAL A 115 -4.71 9.73 -2.95
C VAL A 115 -6.18 9.67 -3.28
N VAL A 116 -6.90 10.67 -2.79
CA VAL A 116 -8.28 10.97 -3.18
C VAL A 116 -8.26 11.92 -4.35
N TYR A 117 -8.92 11.52 -5.42
CA TYR A 117 -9.06 12.27 -6.65
C TYR A 117 -10.52 12.68 -6.87
N GLN A 118 -10.72 13.87 -7.41
CA GLN A 118 -11.97 14.29 -8.00
C GLN A 118 -12.00 13.82 -9.46
N CYS A 119 -13.11 13.22 -9.86
CA CYS A 119 -13.39 12.76 -11.22
C CYS A 119 -13.97 13.90 -12.06
N ASP A 120 -13.40 14.16 -13.24
CA ASP A 120 -13.86 15.19 -14.18
C ASP A 120 -13.88 14.66 -15.63
N PRO A 121 -15.06 14.30 -16.19
CA PRO A 121 -16.38 14.33 -15.56
C PRO A 121 -16.53 13.24 -14.46
N PRO A 122 -17.55 13.34 -13.58
CA PRO A 122 -17.89 12.27 -12.64
C PRO A 122 -18.07 10.92 -13.34
N THR A 123 -17.65 9.85 -12.68
CA THR A 123 -17.82 8.49 -13.21
C THR A 123 -19.23 7.97 -12.88
N ARG A 124 -19.61 6.82 -13.45
CA ARG A 124 -20.85 6.14 -13.06
C ARG A 124 -20.87 5.67 -11.60
N PHE A 125 -19.72 5.68 -10.92
CA PHE A 125 -19.55 5.20 -9.55
C PHE A 125 -19.47 6.33 -8.52
N GLY A 126 -19.21 7.56 -8.98
CA GLY A 126 -19.19 8.74 -8.12
C GLY A 126 -18.31 9.89 -8.62
N GLU A 127 -18.37 10.98 -7.86
CA GLU A 127 -17.60 12.22 -8.06
C GLU A 127 -16.14 12.13 -7.56
N GLU A 128 -15.87 11.29 -6.55
CA GLU A 128 -14.53 11.08 -6.01
C GLU A 128 -14.11 9.62 -6.10
N VAL A 129 -12.80 9.40 -6.15
CA VAL A 129 -12.19 8.07 -6.05
C VAL A 129 -10.94 8.13 -5.20
N GLN A 130 -10.87 7.25 -4.20
CA GLN A 130 -9.64 7.00 -3.47
C GLN A 130 -8.90 5.83 -4.11
N ILE A 131 -7.71 6.09 -4.65
CA ILE A 131 -6.85 5.04 -5.22
C ILE A 131 -5.75 4.73 -4.20
N THR A 132 -5.66 3.48 -3.77
CA THR A 132 -4.72 2.98 -2.75
C THR A 132 -4.26 1.55 -3.05
N TYR A 133 -3.46 0.97 -2.16
CA TYR A 133 -3.11 -0.44 -2.14
C TYR A 133 -3.80 -1.13 -0.94
N ASP A 134 -4.22 -2.38 -1.13
CA ASP A 134 -4.64 -3.25 -0.04
C ASP A 134 -3.45 -3.93 0.67
N ALA A 135 -3.76 -4.77 1.65
CA ALA A 135 -2.75 -5.49 2.45
C ALA A 135 -1.95 -6.53 1.63
N ASP A 136 -2.50 -6.98 0.50
CA ASP A 136 -1.87 -7.95 -0.41
C ASP A 136 -1.07 -7.26 -1.52
N GLY A 137 -1.00 -5.92 -1.51
CA GLY A 137 -0.30 -5.13 -2.51
C GLY A 137 -1.06 -5.02 -3.84
N GLN A 138 -2.36 -5.30 -3.86
CA GLN A 138 -3.22 -5.03 -5.03
C GLN A 138 -3.75 -3.60 -4.97
N MET A 139 -3.84 -2.96 -6.14
CA MET A 139 -4.41 -1.63 -6.23
C MET A 139 -5.93 -1.67 -6.14
N LEU A 140 -6.47 -0.81 -5.30
CA LEU A 140 -7.90 -0.57 -5.11
C LEU A 140 -8.27 0.86 -5.51
N ALA A 141 -9.49 1.01 -6.02
CA ALA A 141 -10.12 2.29 -6.28
C ALA A 141 -11.52 2.28 -5.66
N ASP A 142 -11.68 3.02 -4.56
CA ASP A 142 -12.97 3.19 -3.89
C ASP A 142 -13.61 4.48 -4.42
N ALA A 143 -14.58 4.33 -5.33
CA ALA A 143 -15.32 5.44 -5.91
C ALA A 143 -16.60 5.71 -5.12
N TYR A 144 -16.87 6.97 -4.83
CA TYR A 144 -17.99 7.38 -4.00
C TYR A 144 -18.43 8.82 -4.31
N ASP A 145 -19.68 9.13 -3.96
CA ASP A 145 -20.15 10.52 -3.89
C ASP A 145 -19.97 11.03 -2.45
N PRO A 146 -19.32 12.18 -2.21
CA PRO A 146 -19.11 12.69 -0.84
C PRO A 146 -20.40 12.95 -0.06
N SER A 147 -21.52 13.11 -0.77
CA SER A 147 -22.86 13.31 -0.19
C SER A 147 -23.64 12.00 0.03
N SER A 148 -23.11 10.86 -0.45
CA SER A 148 -23.74 9.55 -0.38
C SER A 148 -22.98 8.63 0.58
N SER A 149 -23.67 7.66 1.15
CA SER A 149 -23.05 6.55 1.89
C SER A 149 -22.67 5.38 0.98
N HIS A 150 -22.97 5.45 -0.31
CA HIS A 150 -22.66 4.41 -1.27
C HIS A 150 -21.24 4.60 -1.83
N ALA A 151 -20.44 3.53 -1.75
CA ALA A 151 -19.13 3.45 -2.37
C ALA A 151 -19.05 2.14 -3.16
N VAL A 152 -18.39 2.19 -4.31
CA VAL A 152 -18.08 1.03 -5.15
C VAL A 152 -16.57 0.83 -5.14
N SER A 153 -16.15 -0.36 -4.72
CA SER A 153 -14.74 -0.75 -4.73
C SER A 153 -14.39 -1.44 -6.05
N LEU A 154 -13.30 -1.02 -6.66
CA LEU A 154 -12.73 -1.60 -7.87
C LEU A 154 -11.33 -2.14 -7.58
N ARG A 155 -10.97 -3.25 -8.22
CA ARG A 155 -9.64 -3.86 -8.20
C ARG A 155 -8.98 -3.78 -9.56
N LEU A 156 -7.70 -3.44 -9.59
CA LEU A 156 -6.91 -3.46 -10.83
C LEU A 156 -6.41 -4.89 -11.12
N SER A 157 -6.86 -5.47 -12.24
CA SER A 157 -6.42 -6.80 -12.71
C SER A 157 -6.09 -6.75 -14.19
N GLY A 158 -4.88 -7.19 -14.56
CA GLY A 158 -4.44 -7.19 -15.96
C GLY A 158 -4.45 -5.81 -16.63
N GLY A 159 -4.34 -4.73 -15.85
CA GLY A 159 -4.43 -3.35 -16.34
C GLY A 159 -5.84 -2.81 -16.49
N VAL A 160 -6.87 -3.55 -16.09
CA VAL A 160 -8.28 -3.15 -16.14
C VAL A 160 -8.86 -3.09 -14.73
N TRP A 161 -9.66 -2.07 -14.43
CA TRP A 161 -10.41 -1.94 -13.19
C TRP A 161 -11.71 -2.72 -13.25
N LEU A 162 -11.91 -3.61 -12.28
CA LEU A 162 -13.07 -4.49 -12.16
C LEU A 162 -13.75 -4.27 -10.81
N GLU A 163 -15.08 -4.34 -10.75
CA GLU A 163 -15.81 -4.30 -9.48
C GLU A 163 -15.39 -5.49 -8.60
N ALA A 164 -15.08 -5.18 -7.34
CA ALA A 164 -14.47 -6.08 -6.35
C ALA A 164 -15.49 -6.94 -5.59
#